data_AF-A0A9D8YNJ1-F1
#
_entry.id   AF-A0A9D8YNJ1-F1
#
_cell.length_a   1.000
_cell.length_b   1.000
_cell.length_c   1.000
_cell.angle_alpha   90.00
_cell.angle_beta   90.00
_cell.angle_gamma   90.00
#
_symmetry.space_group_name_H-M   'P 1'
#
loop_
_entity.id
_entity.type
_entity.pdbx_description
1 polymer ?
#
loop_
_entity_poly.entity_id
_entity_poly.type
_entity_poly.pdbx_seq_one_letter_code
_entity_poly.pdbx_strand_id
1 'polypeptide(L)'
;MLATKDWIKGECGCGLITFEIKHPARWAYHDHSASTRRFSGNATTTYVGSWRKRFRLIRGEAQLSAYRDEEKGITRRFCIECGTTVAYERDASPHMINIPRGLFSDAVGREPRYHLRMREKPDWAWEGGTLSNLKGFPGVLYERPRKPKKRDLPEDMF
;
A
#
# COMPACT_ATOMS: atom_id res chain seq x y z
N MET A 1 -28.82 -2.13 -6.71
CA MET A 1 -27.62 -2.95 -6.43
C MET A 1 -26.69 -2.82 -7.64
N LEU A 2 -25.51 -2.24 -7.48
CA LEU A 2 -24.53 -2.18 -8.58
C LEU A 2 -24.06 -3.61 -8.85
N ALA A 3 -24.25 -4.10 -10.08
CA ALA A 3 -23.79 -5.42 -10.49
C ALA A 3 -22.29 -5.54 -10.21
N THR A 4 -21.90 -6.58 -9.48
CA THR A 4 -20.50 -6.82 -9.16
C THR A 4 -19.78 -7.27 -10.43
N LYS A 5 -18.81 -6.49 -10.90
CA LYS A 5 -18.06 -6.84 -12.12
C LYS A 5 -17.26 -8.13 -11.90
N ASP A 6 -17.30 -9.03 -12.87
CA ASP A 6 -16.51 -10.27 -12.83
C ASP A 6 -15.00 -10.00 -12.82
N TRP A 7 -14.58 -8.93 -13.50
CA TRP A 7 -13.20 -8.46 -13.58
C TRP A 7 -13.11 -7.01 -13.13
N ILE A 8 -12.10 -6.73 -12.31
CA ILE A 8 -11.86 -5.40 -11.74
C ILE A 8 -10.60 -4.86 -12.41
N LYS A 9 -10.73 -3.73 -13.09
CA LYS A 9 -9.64 -3.04 -13.78
C LYS A 9 -8.75 -2.30 -12.79
N GLY A 10 -7.44 -2.38 -13.00
CA GLY A 10 -6.47 -1.46 -12.40
C GLY A 10 -5.51 -0.91 -13.45
N GLU A 11 -4.85 0.19 -13.11
CA GLU A 11 -3.92 0.87 -13.99
C GLU A 11 -2.80 1.56 -13.22
N CYS A 12 -1.67 1.81 -13.88
CA CYS A 12 -0.61 2.63 -13.29
C CYS A 12 -1.01 4.13 -13.29
N GLY A 13 -0.23 4.98 -12.61
CA GLY A 13 -0.54 6.40 -12.48
C GLY A 13 -0.68 7.17 -13.80
N CYS A 14 0.05 6.78 -14.85
CA CYS A 14 -0.10 7.37 -16.18
C CYS A 14 -1.09 6.64 -17.10
N GLY A 15 -1.69 5.53 -16.65
CA GLY A 15 -2.68 4.76 -17.41
C GLY A 15 -2.16 3.93 -18.59
N LEU A 16 -0.85 3.99 -18.91
CA LEU A 16 -0.24 3.22 -20.01
C LEU A 16 -0.29 1.72 -19.74
N ILE A 17 -0.07 1.33 -18.49
CA ILE A 17 -0.24 -0.06 -18.03
C ILE A 17 -1.66 -0.23 -17.52
N THR A 18 -2.36 -1.21 -18.07
CA THR A 18 -3.68 -1.61 -17.60
C THR A 18 -3.71 -3.11 -17.40
N PHE A 19 -4.34 -3.54 -16.31
CA PHE A 19 -4.50 -4.94 -15.96
C PHE A 19 -5.87 -5.16 -15.32
N GLU A 20 -6.23 -6.41 -15.10
CA GLU A 20 -7.45 -6.77 -14.38
C GLU A 20 -7.23 -7.98 -13.48
N ILE A 21 -8.05 -8.07 -12.42
CA ILE A 21 -8.17 -9.28 -11.59
C ILE A 21 -9.62 -9.73 -11.50
N LYS A 22 -9.84 -11.04 -11.38
CA LYS A 22 -11.19 -11.59 -11.23
C LYS A 22 -11.73 -11.36 -9.80
N HIS A 23 -12.91 -10.77 -9.66
CA HIS A 23 -13.59 -10.52 -8.38
C HIS A 23 -14.05 -11.84 -7.70
N PRO A 24 -14.06 -11.92 -6.36
CA PRO A 24 -13.33 -11.05 -5.44
C PRO A 24 -11.82 -11.36 -5.48
N ALA A 25 -11.02 -10.40 -5.05
CA ALA A 25 -9.63 -10.66 -4.73
C ALA A 25 -9.50 -11.75 -3.66
N ARG A 26 -8.33 -12.39 -3.62
CA ARG A 26 -8.07 -13.48 -2.71
C ARG A 26 -7.86 -12.92 -1.27
N TRP A 27 -7.07 -11.85 -1.13
CA TRP A 27 -6.67 -11.26 0.17
C TRP A 27 -6.47 -9.74 -0.01
N ALA A 28 -6.59 -8.98 1.08
CA ALA A 28 -6.14 -7.59 1.16
C ALA A 28 -5.43 -7.37 2.51
N TYR A 29 -4.32 -6.64 2.51
CA TYR A 29 -3.50 -6.46 3.71
C TYR A 29 -2.63 -5.20 3.64
N HIS A 30 -2.28 -4.65 4.80
CA HIS A 30 -1.29 -3.59 4.96
C HIS A 30 0.09 -4.20 5.20
N ASP A 31 1.08 -3.85 4.39
CA ASP A 31 2.48 -4.24 4.59
C ASP A 31 3.28 -3.05 5.11
N HIS A 32 3.85 -3.23 6.30
CA HIS A 32 4.66 -2.24 7.00
C HIS A 32 6.16 -2.52 6.86
N SER A 33 6.58 -3.54 6.11
CA SER A 33 8.00 -3.96 6.02
C SER A 33 8.91 -2.88 5.43
N ALA A 34 10.16 -2.86 5.88
CA ALA A 34 11.13 -1.87 5.42
C ALA A 34 11.41 -1.97 3.91
N SER A 35 11.33 -3.17 3.33
CA SER A 35 11.41 -3.38 1.88
C SER A 35 10.29 -2.63 1.14
N THR A 36 9.04 -2.80 1.57
CA THR A 36 7.89 -2.15 0.93
C THR A 36 7.94 -0.63 1.10
N ARG A 37 8.35 -0.12 2.27
CA ARG A 37 8.50 1.33 2.49
C ARG A 37 9.57 1.95 1.63
N ARG A 38 10.75 1.34 1.55
CA ARG A 38 11.85 1.85 0.71
C ARG A 38 11.52 1.82 -0.77
N PHE A 39 10.74 0.83 -1.22
CA PHE A 39 10.35 0.75 -2.63
C PHE A 39 9.24 1.74 -3.01
N SER A 40 8.27 1.94 -2.12
CA SER A 40 7.10 2.78 -2.41
C SER A 40 7.22 4.22 -1.94
N GLY A 41 8.15 4.54 -1.04
CA GLY A 41 8.22 5.81 -0.33
C GLY A 41 7.13 6.00 0.74
N ASN A 42 6.21 5.04 0.91
CA ASN A 42 5.05 5.17 1.79
C ASN A 42 5.32 4.59 3.20
N ALA A 43 4.60 5.10 4.21
CA ALA A 43 4.60 4.53 5.57
C ALA A 43 4.17 3.06 5.58
N THR A 44 3.19 2.74 4.73
CA THR A 44 2.67 1.39 4.48
C THR A 44 2.17 1.32 3.04
N THR A 45 2.17 0.12 2.46
CA THR A 45 1.43 -0.13 1.22
C THR A 45 0.35 -1.15 1.49
N THR A 46 -0.88 -0.82 1.11
CA THR A 46 -1.99 -1.77 1.09
C THR A 46 -1.93 -2.56 -0.20
N TYR A 47 -1.81 -3.88 -0.09
CA TYR A 47 -1.81 -4.79 -1.24
C TYR A 47 -3.11 -5.58 -1.31
N VAL A 48 -3.44 -5.98 -2.53
CA VAL A 48 -4.49 -6.92 -2.89
C VAL A 48 -3.83 -8.12 -3.55
N GLY A 49 -4.04 -9.31 -2.99
CA GLY A 49 -3.55 -10.56 -3.55
C GLY A 49 -4.56 -11.18 -4.50
N SER A 50 -4.12 -11.59 -5.69
CA SER A 50 -4.88 -12.40 -6.64
C SER A 50 -4.10 -13.65 -7.02
N TRP A 51 -4.81 -14.70 -7.42
CA TRP A 51 -4.17 -15.82 -8.10
C TRP A 51 -3.67 -15.37 -9.47
N ARG A 52 -2.48 -15.79 -9.89
CA ARG A 52 -1.89 -15.40 -11.17
C ARG A 52 -2.77 -15.80 -12.37
N LYS A 53 -3.44 -16.96 -12.29
CA LYS A 53 -4.44 -17.41 -13.27
C LYS A 53 -5.73 -16.55 -13.33
N ARG A 54 -5.92 -15.66 -12.36
CA ARG A 54 -7.05 -14.71 -12.25
C ARG A 54 -6.56 -13.26 -12.37
N PHE A 55 -5.39 -13.06 -12.96
CA PHE A 55 -4.82 -11.77 -13.33
C PHE A 55 -4.55 -11.76 -14.82
N ARG A 56 -4.76 -10.61 -15.47
CA ARG A 56 -4.41 -10.39 -16.86
C ARG A 56 -3.80 -9.01 -17.03
N LEU A 57 -2.70 -8.95 -17.76
CA LEU A 57 -2.21 -7.69 -18.31
C LEU A 57 -3.00 -7.40 -19.58
N ILE A 58 -3.65 -6.24 -19.65
CA ILE A 58 -4.49 -5.84 -20.79
C ILE A 58 -3.68 -5.03 -21.80
N ARG A 59 -2.81 -4.13 -21.33
CA ARG A 59 -1.86 -3.37 -22.16
C ARG A 59 -0.69 -2.83 -21.33
N GLY A 60 0.34 -2.37 -22.03
CA GLY A 60 1.51 -1.72 -21.44
C GLY A 60 2.65 -2.66 -21.07
N GLU A 61 2.76 -3.82 -21.74
CA GLU A 61 3.85 -4.77 -21.51
C GLU A 61 5.23 -4.14 -21.73
N ALA A 62 5.38 -3.33 -22.79
CA ALA A 62 6.62 -2.61 -23.07
C ALA A 62 7.00 -1.60 -21.96
N GLN A 63 6.03 -1.11 -21.19
CA GLN A 63 6.25 -0.17 -20.09
C GLN A 63 6.42 -0.88 -18.74
N LEU A 64 6.17 -2.19 -18.66
CA LEU A 64 6.22 -2.97 -17.43
C LEU A 64 7.62 -3.58 -17.25
N SER A 65 8.45 -2.90 -16.46
CA SER A 65 9.75 -3.44 -16.06
C SER A 65 9.69 -4.11 -14.70
N ALA A 66 10.78 -4.78 -14.32
CA ALA A 66 10.90 -5.50 -13.07
C ALA A 66 12.26 -5.26 -12.41
N TYR A 67 12.25 -5.16 -11.09
CA TYR A 67 13.43 -5.25 -10.23
C TYR A 67 13.36 -6.56 -9.44
N ARG A 68 14.46 -7.31 -9.45
CA ARG A 68 14.59 -8.60 -8.77
C ARG A 68 15.55 -8.47 -7.59
N ASP A 69 15.06 -8.84 -6.40
CA ASP A 69 15.87 -9.03 -5.20
C ASP A 69 16.12 -10.54 -5.05
N GLU A 70 17.26 -11.01 -5.54
CA GLU A 70 17.59 -12.45 -5.57
C GLU A 70 17.74 -13.04 -4.17
N GLU A 71 18.33 -12.29 -3.24
CA GLU A 71 18.52 -12.75 -1.86
C GLU A 71 17.18 -13.02 -1.18
N LYS A 72 16.16 -12.20 -1.48
CA LYS A 72 14.83 -12.34 -0.86
C LYS A 72 13.83 -13.13 -1.71
N GLY A 73 14.20 -13.54 -2.93
CA GLY A 73 13.29 -14.20 -3.87
C GLY A 73 12.04 -13.36 -4.17
N ILE A 74 12.25 -12.04 -4.35
CA ILE A 74 11.17 -11.05 -4.55
C ILE A 74 11.34 -10.38 -5.90
N THR A 75 10.26 -10.30 -6.66
CA THR A 75 10.20 -9.50 -7.89
C THR A 75 9.19 -8.37 -7.72
N ARG A 76 9.61 -7.14 -7.99
CA ARG A 76 8.73 -5.96 -8.01
C ARG A 76 8.63 -5.43 -9.42
N ARG A 77 7.40 -5.31 -9.93
CA ARG A 77 7.13 -4.75 -11.25
C ARG A 77 6.66 -3.33 -11.14
N PHE A 78 7.10 -2.48 -12.06
CA PHE A 78 6.79 -1.06 -12.06
C PHE A 78 6.69 -0.52 -13.49
N CYS A 79 5.99 0.61 -13.63
CA CYS A 79 5.91 1.34 -14.87
C CYS A 79 7.19 2.16 -15.07
N ILE A 80 7.90 1.95 -16.17
CA ILE A 80 9.13 2.73 -16.47
C ILE A 80 8.84 4.21 -16.74
N GLU A 81 7.61 4.53 -17.17
CA GLU A 81 7.22 5.90 -17.54
C GLU A 81 6.85 6.76 -16.33
N CYS A 82 6.20 6.19 -15.32
CA CYS A 82 5.71 6.96 -14.16
C CYS A 82 6.18 6.43 -12.80
N GLY A 83 7.02 5.38 -12.77
CA GLY A 83 7.55 4.79 -11.54
C GLY A 83 6.52 4.03 -10.68
N THR A 84 5.24 4.02 -11.06
CA THR A 84 4.19 3.34 -10.27
C THR A 84 4.52 1.86 -10.09
N THR A 85 4.58 1.40 -8.84
CA THR A 85 4.65 -0.03 -8.52
C THR A 85 3.38 -0.72 -8.98
N VAL A 86 3.48 -1.70 -9.87
CA VAL A 86 2.35 -2.43 -10.45
C VAL A 86 2.12 -3.76 -9.71
N ALA A 87 3.19 -4.48 -9.38
CA ALA A 87 3.06 -5.79 -8.74
C ALA A 87 4.24 -6.14 -7.83
N TYR A 88 3.96 -7.02 -6.88
CA TYR A 88 4.89 -7.66 -5.97
C TYR A 88 4.66 -9.18 -6.00
N GLU A 89 5.71 -9.92 -6.38
CA GLU A 89 5.73 -11.37 -6.54
C GLU A 89 6.79 -11.97 -5.61
N ARG A 90 6.53 -13.19 -5.11
CA ARG A 90 7.47 -13.94 -4.26
C ARG A 90 7.64 -15.35 -4.79
N ASP A 91 8.87 -15.85 -4.78
CA ASP A 91 9.16 -17.23 -5.18
C ASP A 91 8.49 -18.25 -4.26
N ALA A 92 8.37 -17.93 -2.97
CA ALA A 92 7.67 -18.76 -1.99
C ALA A 92 6.15 -18.87 -2.26
N SER A 93 5.60 -18.09 -3.18
CA SER A 93 4.18 -18.16 -3.57
C SER A 93 4.00 -17.76 -5.04
N PRO A 94 4.52 -18.56 -5.98
CA PRO A 94 4.66 -18.16 -7.40
C PRO A 94 3.32 -18.07 -8.12
N HIS A 95 2.27 -18.67 -7.55
CA HIS A 95 0.91 -18.63 -8.05
C HIS A 95 0.13 -17.38 -7.58
N MET A 96 0.73 -16.53 -6.75
CA MET A 96 0.13 -15.28 -6.27
C MET A 96 0.79 -14.07 -6.93
N ILE A 97 -0.02 -13.05 -7.21
CA ILE A 97 0.43 -11.71 -7.55
C ILE A 97 -0.20 -10.73 -6.57
N ASN A 98 0.59 -9.82 -6.01
CA ASN A 98 0.12 -8.80 -5.09
C ASN A 98 0.21 -7.44 -5.76
N ILE A 99 -0.87 -6.69 -5.73
CA ILE A 99 -1.02 -5.43 -6.49
C ILE A 99 -1.38 -4.34 -5.49
N PRO A 100 -0.77 -3.15 -5.54
CA PRO A 100 -1.17 -2.06 -4.65
C PRO A 100 -2.66 -1.74 -4.81
N ARG A 101 -3.39 -1.68 -3.68
CA ARG A 101 -4.84 -1.44 -3.65
C ARG A 101 -5.22 -0.14 -4.35
N GLY A 102 -4.37 0.88 -4.29
CA GLY A 102 -4.60 2.19 -4.88
C GLY A 102 -4.69 2.20 -6.42
N LEU A 103 -4.28 1.13 -7.10
CA LEU A 103 -4.38 1.04 -8.56
C LEU A 103 -5.77 0.67 -9.08
N PHE A 104 -6.69 0.29 -8.19
CA PHE A 104 -8.07 -0.05 -8.53
C PHE A 104 -9.02 1.07 -8.09
N SER A 105 -9.82 1.59 -9.01
CA SER A 105 -10.90 2.54 -8.70
C SER A 105 -12.11 1.83 -8.07
N ASP A 106 -12.42 0.62 -8.55
CA ASP A 106 -13.55 -0.18 -8.11
C ASP A 106 -13.23 -1.02 -6.84
N ALA A 107 -14.28 -1.52 -6.20
CA ALA A 107 -14.15 -2.43 -5.05
C ALA A 107 -13.55 -3.78 -5.47
N VAL A 108 -12.56 -4.25 -4.72
CA VAL A 108 -11.90 -5.54 -4.96
C VAL A 108 -12.51 -6.72 -4.21
N GLY A 109 -13.63 -6.50 -3.50
CA GLY A 109 -14.35 -7.53 -2.73
C GLY A 109 -13.64 -7.99 -1.45
N ARG A 110 -12.61 -7.26 -0.99
CA ARG A 110 -11.85 -7.54 0.24
C ARG A 110 -11.47 -6.27 0.97
N GLU A 111 -11.74 -6.26 2.26
CA GLU A 111 -11.22 -5.24 3.19
C GLU A 111 -9.81 -5.62 3.66
N PRO A 112 -8.87 -4.67 3.72
CA PRO A 112 -7.53 -4.93 4.23
C PRO A 112 -7.53 -4.98 5.76
N ARG A 113 -7.78 -6.17 6.33
CA ARG A 113 -7.84 -6.37 7.79
C ARG A 113 -6.53 -6.85 8.42
N TYR A 114 -5.59 -7.33 7.61
CA TYR A 114 -4.33 -7.89 8.09
C TYR A 114 -3.21 -6.84 8.03
N HIS A 115 -2.40 -6.76 9.09
CA HIS A 115 -1.21 -5.91 9.17
C HIS A 115 0.03 -6.80 9.25
N LEU A 116 0.83 -6.80 8.19
CA LEU A 116 2.09 -7.55 8.14
C LEU A 116 3.25 -6.68 8.61
N ARG A 117 4.16 -7.30 9.36
CA ARG A 117 5.40 -6.67 9.84
C ARG A 117 5.19 -5.37 10.60
N MET A 118 4.13 -5.31 11.42
CA MET A 118 3.77 -4.12 12.21
C MET A 118 4.92 -3.57 13.07
N ARG A 119 5.81 -4.43 13.56
CA ARG A 119 7.03 -4.02 14.31
C ARG A 119 7.99 -3.15 13.49
N GLU A 120 7.91 -3.20 12.17
CA GLU A 120 8.73 -2.40 11.26
C GLU A 120 8.05 -1.09 10.86
N LYS A 121 6.81 -0.81 11.31
CA LYS A 121 6.10 0.43 11.01
C LYS A 121 6.95 1.65 11.46
N PRO A 122 7.10 2.68 10.62
CA PRO A 122 7.90 3.83 11.00
C PRO A 122 7.19 4.65 12.09
N ASP A 123 7.99 5.39 12.85
CA ASP A 123 7.56 6.31 13.91
C ASP A 123 6.81 7.53 13.37
N TRP A 124 7.12 7.96 12.14
CA TRP A 124 6.43 9.04 11.43
C TRP A 124 5.12 8.63 10.73
N ALA A 125 4.72 7.35 10.79
CA ALA A 125 3.45 6.92 10.22
C ALA A 125 2.27 7.55 10.98
N TRP A 126 1.35 8.18 10.26
CA TRP A 126 0.10 8.64 10.86
C TRP A 126 -0.70 7.44 11.40
N GLU A 127 -1.02 7.46 12.69
CA GLU A 127 -1.74 6.38 13.38
C GLU A 127 -3.23 6.67 13.56
N GLY A 128 -3.70 7.80 13.02
CA GLY A 128 -5.02 8.32 13.33
C GLY A 128 -5.02 9.12 14.64
N GLY A 129 -6.13 9.82 14.88
CA GLY A 129 -6.27 10.76 15.98
C GLY A 129 -7.08 11.98 15.56
N THR A 130 -7.39 12.84 16.53
CA THR A 130 -8.16 14.05 16.25
C THR A 130 -7.28 15.09 15.58
N LEU A 131 -7.70 15.54 14.40
CA LEU A 131 -7.07 16.64 13.68
C LEU A 131 -7.85 17.94 13.91
N SER A 132 -7.15 19.06 13.89
CA SER A 132 -7.73 20.41 13.98
C SER A 132 -7.41 21.21 12.72
N ASN A 133 -8.26 22.17 12.36
CA ASN A 133 -7.96 23.12 11.28
C ASN A 133 -6.79 24.03 11.68
N LEU A 134 -5.83 24.19 10.78
CA LEU A 134 -4.74 25.15 10.95
C LEU A 134 -5.25 26.57 10.63
N LYS A 135 -5.15 27.48 11.60
CA LYS A 135 -5.64 28.87 11.45
C LYS A 135 -4.91 29.56 10.29
N GLY A 136 -5.69 30.13 9.36
CA GLY A 136 -5.16 30.83 8.19
C GLY A 136 -4.92 29.95 6.95
N PHE A 137 -5.12 28.62 7.06
CA PHE A 137 -4.90 27.67 5.97
C PHE A 137 -6.10 26.73 5.81
N PRO A 138 -7.16 27.15 5.09
CA PRO A 138 -8.35 26.34 4.87
C PRO A 138 -8.01 24.98 4.24
N GLY A 139 -8.58 23.90 4.81
CA GLY A 139 -8.34 22.53 4.35
C GLY A 139 -7.06 21.88 4.87
N VAL A 140 -6.17 22.64 5.52
CA VAL A 140 -4.98 22.08 6.18
C VAL A 140 -5.34 21.66 7.60
N LEU A 141 -5.26 20.36 7.84
CA LEU A 141 -5.48 19.74 9.13
C LEU A 141 -4.14 19.46 9.81
N TYR A 142 -4.05 19.67 11.12
CA TYR A 142 -2.85 19.40 11.90
C TYR A 142 -3.16 18.69 13.22
N GLU A 143 -2.21 17.87 13.65
CA GLU A 143 -2.18 17.28 14.98
C GLU A 143 -1.69 18.32 15.98
N ARG A 144 -2.51 18.64 16.98
CA ARG A 144 -2.07 19.55 18.05
C ARG A 144 -0.97 18.85 18.87
N PRO A 145 0.21 19.48 19.05
CA PRO A 145 1.21 18.95 19.97
C PRO A 145 0.56 18.73 21.34
N ARG A 146 0.63 17.51 21.87
CA ARG A 146 0.25 17.27 23.26
C ARG A 146 1.22 18.06 24.13
N LYS A 147 0.72 18.92 25.03
CA LYS A 147 1.57 19.50 26.08
C LYS A 147 2.21 18.33 26.82
N PRO A 148 3.56 18.25 26.92
CA PRO A 148 4.18 17.22 27.73
C PRO A 148 3.60 17.35 29.15
N LYS A 149 3.15 16.23 29.73
CA LYS A 149 2.82 16.22 31.16
C LYS A 149 4.08 16.64 31.90
N LYS A 150 4.00 17.68 32.73
CA LYS A 150 5.05 17.92 33.74
C LYS A 150 5.22 16.60 34.50
N ARG A 151 6.40 16.01 34.44
CA ARG A 151 6.78 14.98 35.40
C ARG A 151 7.02 15.74 36.68
N ASP A 152 6.16 15.56 37.66
CA ASP A 152 6.49 15.97 39.03
C ASP A 152 7.75 15.18 39.39
N LEU A 153 8.86 15.89 39.60
CA LEU A 153 10.06 15.29 40.16
C LEU A 153 9.70 14.91 41.61
N PRO A 154 9.98 13.67 42.04
CA PRO A 154 9.70 13.30 43.42
C PRO A 154 10.50 14.20 44.37
N GLU A 155 9.84 14.67 45.43
CA GLU A 155 10.33 15.70 46.38
C GLU A 155 11.49 15.24 47.28
N ASP A 156 12.08 14.06 47.05
CA ASP A 156 13.06 13.42 47.92
C ASP A 156 14.52 13.51 47.44
N MET A 157 14.88 14.63 46.81
CA MET A 157 16.26 14.94 46.42
C MET A 157 16.82 16.22 47.08
N PHE A 158 16.57 16.38 48.39
CA PHE A 158 17.36 17.23 49.29
C PHE A 158 17.57 16.53 50.63
#